data_AF-A0A3D4N7S0-F1
#
_entry.id   AF-A0A3D4N7S0-F1
#
_cell.length_a   1.000
_cell.length_b   1.000
_cell.length_c   1.000
_cell.angle_alpha   90.00
_cell.angle_beta   90.00
_cell.angle_gamma   90.00
#
_symmetry.space_group_name_H-M   'P 1'
#
loop_
_entity.id
_entity.type
_entity.pdbx_description
1 polymer ?
#
loop_
_entity_poly.entity_id
_entity_poly.type
_entity_poly.pdbx_seq_one_letter_code
_entity_poly.pdbx_strand_id
1 'polypeptide(L)'
;MNMERKVKLPKIPFNLKKVILGIVAIVLFFLVMDLNNRLNELSRLSAQQEKASTVIAVLQNTLNALDTQVAYSNSEGAVEDWAYEEGHMTRPGENLVIPLSPPGTTPIPEVIVIATPQPVANWQIWLALISGK
;
A
#
# COMPACT_ATOMS: atom_id res chain seq x y z
N MET A 1 -60.95 64.98 -6.02
CA MET A 1 -61.56 63.85 -6.75
C MET A 1 -60.57 62.69 -6.68
N ASN A 2 -60.70 61.82 -5.68
CA ASN A 2 -59.76 60.70 -5.46
C ASN A 2 -60.31 59.43 -6.10
N MET A 3 -59.52 58.80 -6.97
CA MET A 3 -59.80 57.47 -7.51
C MET A 3 -58.82 56.47 -6.89
N GLU A 4 -59.34 55.61 -6.02
CA GLU A 4 -58.61 54.45 -5.51
C GLU A 4 -58.49 53.37 -6.59
N ARG A 5 -57.27 53.06 -7.04
CA ARG A 5 -57.01 51.87 -7.85
C ARG A 5 -56.78 50.66 -6.95
N LYS A 6 -57.76 49.76 -6.88
CA LYS A 6 -57.60 48.45 -6.22
C LYS A 6 -56.81 47.50 -7.11
N VAL A 7 -55.56 47.26 -6.77
CA VAL A 7 -54.70 46.24 -7.41
C VAL A 7 -55.24 44.86 -7.04
N LYS A 8 -55.79 44.12 -8.01
CA LYS A 8 -56.20 42.72 -7.82
C LYS A 8 -54.97 41.83 -7.96
N LEU A 9 -54.56 41.21 -6.87
CA LEU A 9 -53.48 40.21 -6.88
C LEU A 9 -53.97 38.90 -7.54
N PRO A 10 -53.15 38.26 -8.38
CA PRO A 10 -53.52 37.02 -9.06
C PRO A 10 -53.69 35.86 -8.07
N LYS A 11 -54.82 35.15 -8.15
CA LYS A 11 -55.08 33.92 -7.38
C LYS A 11 -54.35 32.74 -8.02
N ILE A 12 -53.25 32.31 -7.41
CA ILE A 12 -52.50 31.12 -7.82
C ILE A 12 -53.30 29.87 -7.38
N PRO A 13 -53.66 28.94 -8.28
CA PRO A 13 -54.39 27.73 -7.91
C PRO A 13 -53.47 26.74 -7.17
N PHE A 14 -53.54 26.77 -5.84
CA PHE A 14 -52.73 25.93 -4.95
C PHE A 14 -53.17 24.46 -5.05
N ASN A 15 -52.35 23.62 -5.69
CA ASN A 15 -52.60 22.18 -5.81
C ASN A 15 -51.83 21.43 -4.72
N LEU A 16 -52.51 21.08 -3.61
CA LEU A 16 -51.90 20.42 -2.44
C LEU A 16 -51.07 19.18 -2.80
N LYS A 17 -51.55 18.36 -3.76
CA LYS A 17 -50.84 17.17 -4.25
C LYS A 17 -49.46 17.50 -4.85
N LYS A 18 -49.36 18.62 -5.59
CA LYS A 18 -48.09 19.06 -6.21
C LYS A 18 -47.11 19.57 -5.15
N VAL A 19 -47.63 20.22 -4.11
CA VAL A 19 -46.80 20.70 -2.97
C VAL A 19 -46.25 19.52 -2.18
N ILE A 20 -47.07 18.53 -1.85
CA ILE A 20 -46.63 17.31 -1.15
C ILE A 20 -45.58 16.56 -1.98
N LEU A 21 -45.81 16.40 -3.29
CA LEU A 21 -44.84 15.77 -4.18
C LEU A 21 -43.50 16.51 -4.17
N GLY A 22 -43.53 17.84 -4.20
CA GLY A 22 -42.32 18.67 -4.11
C GLY A 22 -41.57 18.48 -2.79
N ILE A 23 -42.28 18.44 -1.66
CA ILE A 23 -41.68 18.19 -0.34
C ILE A 23 -41.02 16.80 -0.30
N VAL A 24 -41.71 15.76 -0.77
CA VAL A 24 -41.16 14.40 -0.83
C VAL A 24 -39.91 14.34 -1.70
N ALA A 25 -39.92 15.01 -2.86
CA ALA A 25 -38.75 15.06 -3.74
C ALA A 25 -37.55 15.75 -3.07
N ILE A 26 -37.77 16.83 -2.33
CA ILE A 26 -36.71 17.52 -1.57
C ILE A 26 -36.14 16.61 -0.48
N VAL A 27 -37.00 15.92 0.28
CA VAL A 27 -36.54 14.98 1.32
C VAL A 27 -35.73 13.84 0.72
N LEU A 28 -36.20 13.25 -0.38
CA LEU A 28 -35.48 12.20 -1.10
C LEU A 28 -34.11 12.68 -1.61
N PHE A 29 -34.05 13.91 -2.13
CA PHE A 29 -32.79 14.49 -2.58
C PHE A 29 -31.76 14.57 -1.45
N PHE A 30 -32.15 15.08 -0.28
CA PHE A 30 -31.26 15.14 0.88
C PHE A 30 -30.86 13.75 1.39
N LEU A 31 -31.79 12.78 1.37
CA LEU A 31 -31.51 11.42 1.80
C LEU A 31 -30.48 10.72 0.90
N VAL A 32 -30.64 10.86 -0.42
CA VAL A 32 -29.67 10.30 -1.38
C VAL A 32 -28.30 10.98 -1.23
N MET A 33 -28.28 12.31 -1.01
CA MET A 33 -27.05 13.04 -0.78
C MET A 33 -26.32 12.58 0.49
N ASP A 34 -27.03 12.44 1.62
CA ASP A 34 -26.46 11.96 2.88
C ASP A 34 -25.96 10.51 2.75
N LEU A 35 -26.77 9.64 2.14
CA LEU A 35 -26.38 8.25 1.88
C LEU A 35 -25.11 8.16 1.02
N ASN A 36 -25.04 8.93 -0.07
CA ASN A 36 -23.88 8.93 -0.96
C ASN A 36 -22.62 9.41 -0.24
N ASN A 37 -22.73 10.46 0.59
CA ASN A 37 -21.61 10.94 1.41
C ASN A 37 -21.13 9.86 2.40
N ARG A 38 -22.05 9.16 3.07
CA ARG A 38 -21.70 8.07 3.99
C ARG A 38 -21.05 6.89 3.29
N LEU A 39 -21.56 6.50 2.12
CA LEU A 39 -21.00 5.39 1.34
C LEU A 39 -19.58 5.72 0.84
N ASN A 40 -19.36 6.95 0.36
CA ASN A 40 -18.04 7.40 -0.05
C ASN A 40 -17.04 7.41 1.11
N GLU A 41 -17.47 7.90 2.28
CA GLU A 41 -16.64 7.91 3.48
C GLU A 41 -16.31 6.50 3.95
N LEU A 42 -17.32 5.60 3.99
CA LEU A 42 -17.13 4.20 4.36
C LEU A 42 -16.18 3.51 3.39
N SER A 43 -16.39 3.65 2.08
CA SER A 43 -15.52 3.07 1.05
C SER A 43 -14.08 3.53 1.21
N ARG A 44 -13.87 4.84 1.44
CA ARG A 44 -12.55 5.40 1.70
C ARG A 44 -11.91 4.80 2.94
N LEU A 45 -12.63 4.73 4.06
CA LEU A 45 -12.12 4.19 5.32
C LEU A 45 -11.80 2.69 5.20
N SER A 46 -12.67 1.91 4.56
CA SER A 46 -12.42 0.49 4.29
C SER A 46 -11.17 0.27 3.46
N ALA A 47 -10.98 1.05 2.39
CA ALA A 47 -9.77 0.96 1.57
C ALA A 47 -8.49 1.34 2.33
N GLN A 48 -8.57 2.30 3.26
CA GLN A 48 -7.44 2.63 4.14
C GLN A 48 -7.14 1.51 5.14
N GLN A 49 -8.17 0.93 5.74
CA GLN A 49 -8.05 -0.19 6.66
C GLN A 49 -7.40 -1.41 5.98
N GLU A 50 -7.83 -1.75 4.76
CA GLU A 50 -7.30 -2.88 4.00
C GLU A 50 -5.82 -2.70 3.63
N LYS A 51 -5.41 -1.48 3.27
CA LYS A 51 -4.00 -1.16 3.05
C LYS A 51 -3.19 -1.32 4.33
N ALA A 52 -3.69 -0.80 5.45
CA ALA A 52 -3.02 -0.90 6.74
C ALA A 52 -2.88 -2.36 7.20
N SER A 53 -3.93 -3.17 7.08
CA SER A 53 -3.91 -4.59 7.45
C SER A 53 -2.91 -5.38 6.61
N THR A 54 -2.82 -5.09 5.32
CA THR A 54 -1.83 -5.70 4.42
C THR A 54 -0.40 -5.36 4.84
N VAL A 55 -0.12 -4.09 5.15
CA VAL A 55 1.20 -3.66 5.64
C VAL A 55 1.56 -4.38 6.94
N ILE A 56 0.62 -4.46 7.88
CA ILE A 56 0.83 -5.18 9.15
C ILE A 56 1.13 -6.65 8.90
N ALA A 57 0.39 -7.32 8.03
CA ALA A 57 0.59 -8.73 7.72
C ALA A 57 1.98 -9.01 7.11
N VAL A 58 2.42 -8.16 6.17
CA VAL A 58 3.76 -8.26 5.59
C VAL A 58 4.82 -8.06 6.67
N LEU A 59 4.67 -7.03 7.50
CA LEU A 59 5.65 -6.71 8.54
C LEU A 59 5.75 -7.82 9.58
N GLN A 60 4.61 -8.41 9.99
CA GLN A 60 4.60 -9.53 10.92
C GLN A 60 5.31 -10.76 10.35
N ASN A 61 5.11 -11.06 9.06
CA ASN A 61 5.80 -12.15 8.39
C ASN A 61 7.32 -11.91 8.35
N THR A 62 7.74 -10.68 8.04
CA THR A 62 9.16 -10.30 8.06
C THR A 62 9.76 -10.42 9.46
N LEU A 63 9.05 -9.95 10.48
CA LEU A 63 9.49 -10.07 11.87
C LEU A 63 9.65 -11.54 12.28
N ASN A 64 8.67 -12.39 11.99
CA ASN A 64 8.76 -13.81 12.32
C ASN A 64 9.96 -14.51 11.64
N ALA A 65 10.23 -14.17 10.37
CA ALA A 65 11.38 -14.69 9.65
C ALA A 65 12.70 -14.21 10.27
N LEU A 66 12.77 -12.93 10.63
CA LEU A 66 13.96 -12.35 11.26
C LEU A 66 14.18 -12.92 12.66
N ASP A 67 13.13 -13.09 13.46
CA ASP A 67 13.21 -13.70 14.79
C ASP A 67 13.72 -15.14 14.71
N THR A 68 13.27 -15.89 13.69
CA THR A 68 13.79 -17.24 13.42
C THR A 68 15.27 -17.22 13.09
N GLN A 69 15.71 -16.28 12.25
CA GLN A 69 17.12 -16.12 11.88
C GLN A 69 17.97 -15.76 13.11
N VAL A 70 17.50 -14.81 13.93
CA VAL A 70 18.18 -14.39 15.16
C VAL A 70 18.27 -15.55 16.14
N ALA A 71 17.21 -16.34 16.31
CA ALA A 71 17.21 -17.50 17.19
C ALA A 71 18.24 -18.54 16.75
N TYR A 72 18.31 -18.85 15.44
CA TYR A 72 19.32 -19.75 14.90
C TYR A 72 20.74 -19.17 15.04
N SER A 73 20.96 -17.89 14.76
CA SER A 73 22.27 -17.24 14.94
C SER A 73 22.80 -17.27 16.38
N ASN A 74 21.91 -17.40 17.37
CA ASN A 74 22.29 -17.56 18.79
C ASN A 74 22.39 -19.04 19.22
N SER A 75 22.19 -19.99 18.32
CA SER A 75 22.25 -21.43 18.63
C SER A 75 23.67 -22.00 18.47
N GLU A 76 23.93 -23.13 19.13
CA GLU A 76 25.18 -23.87 18.97
C GLU A 76 25.40 -24.37 17.53
N GLY A 77 24.31 -24.70 16.82
CA GLY A 77 24.37 -25.12 15.42
C GLY A 77 24.98 -24.03 14.52
N ALA A 78 24.62 -22.76 14.72
CA ALA A 78 25.23 -21.66 13.97
C ALA A 78 26.72 -21.48 14.29
N VAL A 79 27.15 -21.76 15.52
CA VAL A 79 28.58 -21.76 15.90
C VAL A 79 29.31 -22.90 15.21
N GLU A 80 28.71 -24.09 15.15
CA GLU A 80 29.26 -25.27 14.48
C GLU A 80 29.38 -25.06 12.98
N ASP A 81 28.33 -24.55 12.33
CA ASP A 81 28.34 -24.26 10.89
C ASP A 81 29.41 -23.22 10.54
N TRP A 82 29.52 -22.14 11.34
CA TRP A 82 30.62 -21.17 11.18
C TRP A 82 31.99 -21.83 11.37
N ALA A 83 32.15 -22.68 12.38
CA ALA A 83 33.42 -23.33 12.68
C ALA A 83 33.89 -24.20 11.51
N TYR A 84 32.98 -24.91 10.84
CA TYR A 84 33.30 -25.74 9.68
C TYR A 84 33.51 -24.93 8.40
N GLU A 85 32.61 -24.02 8.07
CA GLU A 85 32.62 -23.32 6.79
C GLU A 85 33.67 -22.21 6.74
N GLU A 86 33.69 -21.36 7.77
CA GLU A 86 34.50 -20.13 7.80
C GLU A 86 35.73 -20.28 8.70
N GLY A 87 35.58 -20.97 9.83
CA GLY A 87 36.64 -21.19 10.81
C GLY A 87 37.63 -22.30 10.41
N HIS A 88 37.28 -23.13 9.42
CA HIS A 88 38.04 -24.30 8.98
C HIS A 88 38.48 -25.22 10.13
N MET A 89 37.67 -25.28 11.19
CA MET A 89 37.87 -26.12 12.36
C MET A 89 37.29 -27.51 12.09
N THR A 90 37.91 -28.54 12.65
CA THR A 90 37.43 -29.93 12.53
C THR A 90 37.42 -30.63 13.88
N ARG A 91 36.54 -31.61 14.05
CA ARG A 91 36.53 -32.47 15.25
C ARG A 91 37.64 -33.52 15.18
N PRO A 92 38.03 -34.09 16.33
CA PRO A 92 38.99 -35.19 16.35
C PRO A 92 38.53 -36.36 15.46
N GLY A 93 39.35 -36.72 14.47
CA GLY A 93 39.08 -37.80 13.51
C GLY A 93 38.53 -37.33 12.16
N GLU A 94 38.21 -36.04 12.00
CA GLU A 94 37.79 -35.46 10.72
C GLU A 94 38.99 -34.89 9.94
N ASN A 95 38.96 -35.03 8.61
CA ASN A 95 39.95 -34.44 7.72
C ASN A 95 39.33 -33.29 6.92
N LEU A 96 39.87 -32.08 7.08
CA LEU A 96 39.49 -30.95 6.25
C LEU A 96 39.99 -31.17 4.81
N VAL A 97 39.07 -31.21 3.85
CA VAL A 97 39.38 -31.34 2.42
C VAL A 97 38.97 -30.05 1.72
N ILE A 98 39.95 -29.32 1.18
CA ILE A 98 39.72 -28.14 0.35
C ILE A 98 39.90 -28.56 -1.10
N PRO A 99 38.83 -28.62 -1.91
CA PRO A 99 38.94 -28.99 -3.32
C PRO A 99 39.72 -27.90 -4.07
N LEU A 100 40.87 -28.26 -4.63
CA LEU A 100 41.59 -27.39 -5.56
C LEU A 100 41.08 -27.66 -6.97
N SER A 101 40.76 -26.59 -7.70
CA SER A 101 40.43 -26.72 -9.12
C SER A 101 41.66 -27.21 -9.90
N PRO A 102 41.52 -28.18 -10.81
CA PRO A 102 42.64 -28.67 -11.61
C PRO A 102 43.25 -27.57 -12.49
N PRO A 103 44.56 -27.65 -12.83
CA PRO A 103 45.21 -26.65 -13.67
C PRO A 103 44.49 -26.51 -15.03
N GLY A 104 44.11 -25.29 -15.41
CA GLY A 104 43.41 -25.00 -16.67
C GLY A 104 41.89 -24.84 -16.54
N THR A 105 41.33 -24.88 -15.32
CA THR A 105 39.92 -24.49 -15.11
C THR A 105 39.72 -23.00 -15.32
N THR A 106 38.71 -22.64 -16.11
CA THR A 106 38.22 -21.26 -16.22
C THR A 106 37.78 -20.79 -14.83
N PRO A 107 38.27 -19.64 -14.33
CA PRO A 107 37.79 -19.09 -13.06
C PRO A 107 36.26 -18.93 -13.12
N ILE A 108 35.60 -19.24 -12.00
CA ILE A 108 34.16 -19.00 -11.85
C ILE A 108 33.92 -17.51 -12.12
N PRO A 109 32.98 -17.13 -13.02
CA PRO A 109 32.67 -15.74 -13.25
C PRO A 109 32.27 -15.08 -11.93
N GLU A 110 33.01 -14.05 -11.55
CA GLU A 110 32.66 -13.23 -10.39
C GLU A 110 31.27 -12.63 -10.66
N VAL A 111 30.30 -12.95 -9.82
CA VAL A 111 28.95 -12.39 -9.94
C VAL A 111 29.05 -10.94 -9.50
N ILE A 112 29.23 -10.05 -10.46
CA ILE A 112 29.14 -8.61 -10.21
C ILE A 112 27.70 -8.34 -9.80
N VAL A 113 27.51 -8.01 -8.52
CA VAL A 113 26.21 -7.59 -8.00
C VAL A 113 25.91 -6.23 -8.64
N ILE A 114 25.15 -6.24 -9.73
CA ILE A 114 24.71 -4.99 -10.36
C ILE A 114 23.78 -4.33 -9.34
N ALA A 115 24.13 -3.13 -8.89
CA ALA A 115 23.30 -2.37 -7.98
C ALA A 115 21.89 -2.24 -8.58
N THR A 116 20.88 -2.71 -7.84
CA THR A 116 19.48 -2.54 -8.24
C THR A 116 19.23 -1.04 -8.42
N PRO A 117 18.79 -0.57 -9.60
CA PRO A 117 18.54 0.84 -9.82
C PRO A 117 17.50 1.32 -8.80
N GLN A 118 17.81 2.40 -8.09
CA GLN A 118 16.86 2.98 -7.15
C GLN A 118 15.60 3.40 -7.90
N PRO A 119 14.39 3.05 -7.40
CA PRO A 119 13.16 3.45 -8.05
C PRO A 119 13.03 4.97 -8.02
N VAL A 120 12.95 5.57 -9.21
CA VAL A 120 12.80 7.01 -9.40
C VAL A 120 11.34 7.39 -9.16
N ALA A 121 11.10 8.43 -8.37
CA ALA A 121 9.74 8.89 -8.10
C ALA A 121 9.08 9.46 -9.37
N ASN A 122 7.78 9.17 -9.58
CA ASN A 122 7.03 9.53 -10.78
C ASN A 122 7.14 11.01 -11.19
N TRP A 123 7.23 11.93 -10.23
CA TRP A 123 7.35 13.36 -10.52
C TRP A 123 8.68 13.75 -11.19
N GLN A 124 9.77 13.04 -10.88
CA GLN A 124 11.08 13.26 -11.53
C GLN A 124 11.05 12.83 -12.99
N ILE A 125 10.31 11.75 -13.28
CA ILE A 125 10.06 11.27 -14.65
C ILE A 125 9.29 12.32 -15.44
N TRP A 126 8.21 12.86 -14.87
CA TRP A 126 7.42 13.92 -15.52
C TRP A 126 8.24 15.20 -15.75
N LEU A 127 9.07 15.60 -14.78
CA LEU A 127 9.91 16.79 -14.92
C LEU A 127 10.96 16.63 -16.03
N ALA A 128 11.59 15.46 -16.16
CA ALA A 128 12.52 15.15 -17.25
C ALA A 128 11.83 15.21 -18.63
N LEU A 129 10.66 14.56 -18.75
CA LEU A 129 9.87 14.55 -19.99
C LEU A 129 9.46 15.96 -20.45
N ILE A 130 9.13 16.86 -19.51
CA ILE A 130 8.71 18.24 -19.82
C ILE A 130 9.90 19.15 -20.10
N SER A 131 11.03 18.96 -19.39
CA SER A 131 12.20 19.84 -19.50
C SER A 131 13.13 19.50 -20.67
N GLY A 132 12.93 18.35 -21.34
CA GLY A 132 13.70 17.96 -22.52
C GLY A 132 15.17 17.67 -22.22
N LYS A 133 15.51 17.42 -20.95
CA LYS A 133 16.80 16.92 -20.49
C LYS A 133 16.63 15.56 -19.84
#